data_AF-A0A6I3E5U5-F1
#
_entry.id   AF-A0A6I3E5U5-F1
#
_cell.length_a   1.000
_cell.length_b   1.000
_cell.length_c   1.000
_cell.angle_alpha   90.00
_cell.angle_beta   90.00
_cell.angle_gamma   90.00
#
_symmetry.space_group_name_H-M   'P 1'
#
loop_
_entity.id
_entity.type
_entity.pdbx_description
1 polymer ?
#
loop_
_entity_poly.entity_id
_entity_poly.type
_entity_poly.pdbx_seq_one_letter_code
_entity_poly.pdbx_strand_id
1 'polypeptide(L)'
;TNVVIELKNGFEPENVLDQLFKLTPMEDAFSINAVALVKGKPQTLGLKELLQVFIEHRIEVVRRRSEFRKAKAQARLTLVDGLLKAIIDIDKVIKIIRSSDDASTAKEALIKGFKLNDEQATYILDMPLRRLTKMSKLELESEQKELAKTIAALVALLKSEENIKAQVSDELTAVGKSFAIPRRTRIGKA
;
A
#
# COMPACT_ATOMS: atom_id res chain seq x y z
N THR A 1 19.89 -31.55 -13.02
CA THR A 1 19.84 -33.00 -12.80
C THR A 1 20.22 -33.69 -14.09
N ASN A 2 21.16 -34.63 -14.07
CA ASN A 2 21.53 -35.42 -15.24
C ASN A 2 21.19 -36.88 -14.97
N VAL A 3 20.43 -37.50 -15.86
CA VAL A 3 20.05 -38.91 -15.80
C VAL A 3 20.47 -39.53 -17.13
N VAL A 4 21.30 -40.56 -17.07
CA VAL A 4 21.84 -41.25 -18.25
C VAL A 4 21.35 -42.69 -18.23
N ILE A 5 20.74 -43.13 -19.33
CA ILE A 5 20.27 -44.50 -19.52
C ILE A 5 21.08 -45.09 -20.68
N GLU A 6 21.96 -46.03 -20.39
CA GLU A 6 22.77 -46.71 -21.40
C GLU A 6 22.03 -47.92 -21.95
N LEU A 7 22.06 -48.08 -23.27
CA LEU A 7 21.40 -49.18 -23.98
C LEU A 7 22.42 -50.24 -24.40
N LYS A 8 22.02 -51.51 -24.35
CA LYS A 8 22.82 -52.61 -24.91
C LYS A 8 22.72 -52.62 -26.43
N ASN A 9 23.73 -53.17 -27.09
CA ASN A 9 23.73 -53.35 -28.55
C ASN A 9 22.52 -54.20 -28.99
N GLY A 10 21.79 -53.72 -30.00
CA GLY A 10 20.60 -54.39 -30.56
C GLY A 10 19.26 -53.71 -30.29
N PHE A 11 19.24 -52.55 -29.60
CA PHE A 11 18.02 -51.76 -29.35
C PHE A 11 18.16 -50.32 -29.90
N GLU A 12 17.41 -49.91 -30.93
CA GLU A 12 16.15 -49.18 -30.75
C GLU A 12 16.06 -47.96 -29.80
N PRO A 13 16.91 -46.92 -29.77
CA PRO A 13 16.80 -45.88 -28.74
C PRO A 13 15.44 -45.17 -28.67
N GLU A 14 14.85 -44.84 -29.82
CA GLU A 14 13.52 -44.20 -29.88
C GLU A 14 12.42 -45.14 -29.37
N ASN A 15 12.45 -46.41 -29.75
CA ASN A 15 11.48 -47.41 -29.29
C ASN A 15 11.55 -47.64 -27.77
N VAL A 16 12.76 -47.66 -27.19
CA VAL A 16 12.95 -47.78 -25.74
C VAL A 16 12.47 -46.53 -25.03
N LEU A 17 12.73 -45.34 -25.58
CA LEU A 17 12.23 -44.08 -25.02
C LEU A 17 10.69 -44.03 -24.98
N ASP A 18 10.03 -44.45 -26.06
CA ASP A 18 8.56 -44.55 -26.11
C ASP A 18 8.00 -45.52 -25.06
N GLN A 19 8.69 -46.64 -24.83
CA GLN A 19 8.31 -47.57 -23.75
C GLN A 19 8.54 -46.95 -22.38
N LEU A 20 9.64 -46.21 -22.18
CA LEU A 20 9.91 -45.53 -20.92
C LEU A 20 8.87 -44.47 -20.61
N PHE A 21 8.44 -43.67 -21.59
CA PHE A 21 7.35 -42.72 -21.40
C PHE A 21 6.03 -43.41 -21.01
N LYS A 22 5.71 -44.56 -21.61
CA LYS A 22 4.45 -45.28 -21.32
C LYS A 22 4.46 -46.03 -19.99
N LEU A 23 5.60 -46.58 -19.59
CA LEU A 23 5.71 -47.51 -18.46
C LEU A 23 6.29 -46.88 -17.20
N THR A 24 6.77 -45.64 -17.27
CA THR A 24 7.43 -44.96 -16.15
C THR A 24 6.96 -43.51 -16.00
N PRO A 25 7.18 -42.85 -14.84
CA PRO A 25 6.83 -41.44 -14.62
C PRO A 25 7.66 -40.42 -15.43
N MET A 26 8.40 -40.85 -16.46
CA MET A 26 9.12 -39.93 -17.35
C MET A 26 8.16 -39.07 -18.19
N GLU A 27 6.97 -39.59 -18.47
CA GLU A 27 5.82 -38.83 -18.97
C GLU A 27 4.66 -39.00 -17.98
N ASP A 28 4.01 -37.90 -17.62
CA ASP A 28 2.87 -37.93 -16.71
C ASP A 28 1.82 -36.89 -17.10
N ALA A 29 0.57 -37.22 -16.83
CA ALA A 29 -0.57 -36.37 -17.13
C ALA A 29 -0.95 -35.52 -15.91
N PHE A 30 -0.71 -34.21 -15.99
CA PHE A 30 -1.11 -33.29 -14.94
C PHE A 30 -2.55 -32.78 -15.15
N SER A 31 -3.50 -33.30 -14.37
CA SER A 31 -4.89 -32.83 -14.38
C SER A 31 -5.08 -31.59 -13.50
N ILE A 32 -5.59 -30.50 -14.07
CA ILE A 32 -5.80 -29.24 -13.35
C ILE A 32 -7.19 -29.26 -12.71
N ASN A 33 -7.24 -29.18 -11.37
CA ASN A 33 -8.46 -28.89 -10.62
C ASN A 33 -8.23 -27.70 -9.68
N ALA A 34 -8.58 -26.50 -10.15
CA ALA A 34 -8.35 -25.27 -9.42
C ALA A 34 -9.50 -24.95 -8.47
N VAL A 35 -9.45 -25.52 -7.26
CA VAL A 35 -10.41 -25.24 -6.19
C VAL A 35 -9.82 -24.22 -5.21
N ALA A 36 -10.57 -23.16 -4.91
CA ALA A 36 -10.17 -22.12 -3.96
C ALA A 36 -11.36 -21.66 -3.09
N LEU A 37 -11.04 -21.04 -1.95
CA LEU A 37 -12.05 -20.40 -1.11
C LEU A 37 -12.31 -18.98 -1.59
N VAL A 38 -13.52 -18.72 -2.08
CA VAL A 38 -13.99 -17.38 -2.45
C VAL A 38 -15.08 -16.98 -1.46
N LYS A 39 -14.82 -15.93 -0.68
CA LYS A 39 -15.73 -15.44 0.37
C LYS A 39 -16.14 -16.55 1.36
N GLY A 40 -15.18 -17.39 1.74
CA GLY A 40 -15.37 -18.48 2.71
C GLY A 40 -16.06 -19.73 2.16
N LYS A 41 -16.36 -19.78 0.85
CA LYS A 41 -16.98 -20.96 0.21
C LYS A 41 -16.01 -21.60 -0.81
N PRO A 42 -15.90 -22.94 -0.84
CA PRO A 42 -15.09 -23.61 -1.85
C PRO A 42 -15.75 -23.48 -3.22
N GLN A 43 -14.98 -23.04 -4.21
CA GLN A 43 -15.40 -22.90 -5.60
C GLN A 43 -14.33 -23.48 -6.51
N THR A 44 -14.76 -24.16 -7.58
CA THR A 44 -13.87 -24.57 -8.67
C THR A 44 -13.86 -23.45 -9.69
N LEU A 45 -12.68 -22.93 -10.03
CA LEU A 45 -12.52 -21.70 -10.79
C LEU A 45 -11.71 -21.93 -12.07
N GLY A 46 -12.12 -21.26 -13.15
CA GLY A 46 -11.31 -21.12 -14.35
C GLY A 46 -10.19 -20.07 -14.19
N LEU A 47 -9.27 -20.01 -15.15
CA LEU A 47 -8.17 -19.02 -15.14
C LEU A 47 -8.67 -17.57 -15.06
N LYS A 48 -9.71 -17.23 -15.84
CA LYS A 48 -10.29 -15.87 -15.83
C LYS A 48 -10.83 -15.50 -14.45
N GLU A 49 -11.54 -16.41 -13.81
CA GLU A 49 -12.16 -16.18 -12.49
C GLU A 49 -11.10 -16.05 -11.40
N LEU A 50 -10.06 -16.88 -11.43
CA LEU A 50 -8.91 -16.75 -10.53
C LEU A 50 -8.25 -15.37 -10.65
N LEU A 51 -7.99 -14.92 -11.87
CA LEU A 51 -7.40 -13.60 -12.12
C LEU A 51 -8.33 -12.47 -11.65
N GLN A 52 -9.64 -12.63 -11.86
CA GLN A 52 -10.62 -11.64 -11.44
C GLN A 52 -10.69 -11.51 -9.92
N VAL A 53 -10.76 -12.63 -9.19
CA VAL A 53 -10.73 -12.65 -7.71
C VAL A 53 -9.45 -11.97 -7.19
N PHE A 54 -8.31 -12.27 -7.82
CA PHE A 54 -7.04 -11.64 -7.46
C PHE A 54 -7.05 -10.12 -7.69
N ILE A 55 -7.52 -9.65 -8.84
CA ILE A 55 -7.57 -8.23 -9.18
C ILE A 55 -8.55 -7.49 -8.25
N GLU A 56 -9.72 -8.05 -7.99
CA GLU A 56 -10.71 -7.47 -7.07
C GLU A 56 -10.11 -7.29 -5.66
N HIS A 57 -9.41 -8.31 -5.16
CA HIS A 57 -8.71 -8.21 -3.89
C HIS A 57 -7.62 -7.12 -3.91
N ARG A 58 -6.84 -7.02 -5.00
CA ARG A 58 -5.81 -5.96 -5.13
C ARG A 58 -6.41 -4.56 -5.14
N ILE A 59 -7.55 -4.37 -5.81
CA ILE A 59 -8.28 -3.09 -5.80
C ILE A 59 -8.72 -2.74 -4.39
N GLU A 60 -9.29 -3.70 -3.64
CA GLU A 60 -9.69 -3.49 -2.24
C GLU A 60 -8.50 -3.09 -1.36
N VAL A 61 -7.38 -3.81 -1.47
CA VAL A 61 -6.16 -3.53 -0.70
C VAL A 61 -5.63 -2.12 -1.01
N VAL A 62 -5.55 -1.74 -2.28
CA VAL A 62 -5.09 -0.40 -2.68
C VAL A 62 -6.05 0.68 -2.19
N ARG A 63 -7.36 0.46 -2.26
CA ARG A 63 -8.36 1.38 -1.73
C ARG A 63 -8.19 1.59 -0.22
N ARG A 64 -8.20 0.51 0.56
CA ARG A 64 -8.06 0.56 2.04
C ARG A 64 -6.75 1.21 2.46
N ARG A 65 -5.65 0.88 1.78
CA ARG A 65 -4.33 1.50 2.01
C ARG A 65 -4.37 3.01 1.75
N SER A 66 -5.01 3.43 0.67
CA SER A 66 -5.08 4.84 0.26
C SER A 66 -5.99 5.66 1.18
N GLU A 67 -7.13 5.09 1.61
CA GLU A 67 -8.02 5.68 2.60
C GLU A 67 -7.31 5.87 3.95
N PHE A 68 -6.60 4.85 4.42
CA PHE A 68 -5.81 4.93 5.65
C PHE A 68 -4.75 6.04 5.58
N ARG A 69 -3.99 6.08 4.48
CA ARG A 69 -2.97 7.11 4.26
C ARG A 69 -3.57 8.51 4.17
N LYS A 70 -4.74 8.65 3.51
CA LYS A 70 -5.46 9.92 3.40
C LYS A 70 -5.91 10.40 4.77
N ALA A 71 -6.54 9.54 5.57
CA ALA A 71 -6.99 9.88 6.92
C ALA A 71 -5.81 10.31 7.81
N LYS A 72 -4.70 9.58 7.78
CA LYS A 72 -3.48 9.93 8.52
C LYS A 72 -2.89 11.27 8.08
N ALA A 73 -2.81 11.50 6.77
CA ALA A 73 -2.29 12.76 6.23
C ALA A 73 -3.20 13.94 6.57
N GLN A 74 -4.52 13.75 6.52
CA GLN A 74 -5.50 14.79 6.88
C GLN A 74 -5.43 15.14 8.37
N ALA A 75 -5.34 14.15 9.26
CA ALA A 75 -5.17 14.39 10.68
C ALA A 75 -3.89 15.18 10.96
N ARG A 76 -2.78 14.82 10.30
CA ARG A 76 -1.52 15.56 10.42
C ARG A 76 -1.62 16.98 9.87
N LEU A 77 -2.26 17.17 8.71
CA LEU A 77 -2.46 18.50 8.12
C LEU A 77 -3.26 19.41 9.05
N THR A 78 -4.35 18.89 9.64
CA THR A 78 -5.14 19.63 10.63
C THR A 78 -4.26 20.10 11.79
N LEU A 79 -3.39 19.23 12.34
CA LEU A 79 -2.47 19.63 13.41
C LEU A 79 -1.50 20.72 12.94
N VAL A 80 -0.86 20.53 11.78
CA VAL A 80 0.10 21.52 11.22
C VAL A 80 -0.56 22.87 10.97
N ASP A 81 -1.80 22.91 10.46
CA ASP A 81 -2.57 24.13 10.26
C ASP A 81 -2.82 24.88 11.59
N GLY A 82 -3.12 24.14 12.65
CA GLY A 82 -3.29 24.69 13.99
C GLY A 82 -2.00 25.32 14.52
N LEU A 83 -0.87 24.65 14.31
CA LEU A 83 0.44 25.15 14.73
C LEU A 83 0.86 26.40 13.95
N LEU A 84 0.67 26.41 12.63
CA LEU A 84 0.98 27.58 11.82
C LEU A 84 0.15 28.79 12.24
N LYS A 85 -1.15 28.61 12.52
CA LYS A 85 -2.01 29.67 13.08
C LYS A 85 -1.49 30.16 14.43
N ALA A 86 -1.11 29.27 15.33
CA ALA A 86 -0.56 29.62 16.64
C ALA A 86 0.77 30.37 16.55
N ILE A 87 1.65 29.99 15.61
CA ILE A 87 2.95 30.63 15.39
C ILE A 87 2.78 32.04 14.80
N ILE A 88 1.78 32.26 13.94
CA ILE A 88 1.50 33.58 13.36
C ILE A 88 1.14 34.59 14.46
N ASP A 89 0.31 34.19 15.43
CA ASP A 89 -0.17 35.04 16.53
C ASP A 89 0.43 34.61 17.88
N ILE A 90 1.73 34.30 17.92
CA ILE A 90 2.36 33.68 19.08
C ILE A 90 2.28 34.53 20.36
N ASP A 91 2.33 35.85 20.24
CA ASP A 91 2.22 36.76 21.41
C ASP A 91 0.86 36.62 22.09
N LYS A 92 -0.20 36.43 21.30
CA LYS A 92 -1.57 36.22 21.82
C LYS A 92 -1.69 34.84 22.47
N VAL A 93 -1.09 33.80 21.87
CA VAL A 93 -1.02 32.46 22.46
C VAL A 93 -0.31 32.50 23.82
N ILE A 94 0.87 33.12 23.89
CA ILE A 94 1.64 33.27 25.14
C ILE A 94 0.85 34.07 26.18
N LYS A 95 0.17 35.15 25.78
CA LYS A 95 -0.66 35.95 26.69
C LYS A 95 -1.79 35.12 27.29
N ILE A 96 -2.49 34.33 26.48
CA ILE A 96 -3.56 33.43 26.95
C ILE A 96 -2.98 32.44 27.96
N ILE A 97 -1.90 31.74 27.61
CA ILE A 97 -1.26 30.74 28.48
C ILE A 97 -0.80 31.36 29.80
N ARG A 98 -0.17 32.55 29.79
CA ARG A 98 0.28 33.23 31.01
C ARG A 98 -0.85 33.78 31.88
N SER A 99 -2.03 34.01 31.30
CA SER A 99 -3.21 34.50 32.04
C SER A 99 -4.10 33.39 32.60
N SER A 100 -3.82 32.13 32.25
CA SER A 100 -4.58 30.97 32.72
C SER A 100 -3.97 30.39 33.98
N ASP A 101 -4.83 29.95 34.90
CA ASP A 101 -4.42 29.39 36.20
C ASP A 101 -3.85 27.97 36.07
N ASP A 102 -4.28 27.21 35.06
CA ASP A 102 -3.85 25.85 34.80
C ASP A 102 -3.86 25.48 33.30
N ALA A 103 -3.34 24.28 32.97
CA ALA A 103 -3.27 23.81 31.59
C ALA A 103 -4.66 23.57 30.97
N SER A 104 -5.67 23.21 31.76
CA SER A 104 -7.02 22.93 31.28
C SER A 104 -7.72 24.22 30.83
N THR A 105 -7.64 25.26 31.66
CA THR A 105 -8.16 26.60 31.37
C THR A 105 -7.44 27.25 30.19
N ALA A 106 -6.11 27.08 30.08
CA ALA A 106 -5.35 27.53 28.91
C ALA A 106 -5.81 26.83 27.62
N LYS A 107 -6.02 25.51 27.68
CA LYS A 107 -6.50 24.71 26.55
C LYS A 107 -7.87 25.19 26.06
N GLU A 108 -8.83 25.35 26.96
CA GLU A 108 -10.17 25.85 26.61
C GLU A 108 -10.13 27.25 26.01
N ALA A 109 -9.28 28.13 26.55
CA ALA A 109 -9.11 29.48 26.03
C ALA A 109 -8.48 29.49 24.62
N LEU A 110 -7.51 28.61 24.35
CA LEU A 110 -6.93 28.42 23.01
C LEU A 110 -7.96 27.87 22.01
N ILE A 111 -8.77 26.89 22.41
CA ILE A 111 -9.86 26.33 21.60
C ILE A 111 -10.83 27.45 21.19
N LYS A 112 -11.32 28.23 22.16
CA LYS A 112 -12.26 29.33 21.91
C LYS A 112 -11.63 30.47 21.11
N GLY A 113 -10.40 30.86 21.45
CA GLY A 113 -9.73 32.03 20.88
C GLY A 113 -9.23 31.84 19.45
N PHE A 114 -8.88 30.60 19.07
CA PHE A 114 -8.30 30.28 17.76
C PHE A 114 -9.12 29.27 16.94
N LYS A 115 -10.32 28.88 17.44
CA LYS A 115 -11.20 27.88 16.82
C LYS A 115 -10.46 26.57 16.53
N LEU A 116 -9.68 26.12 17.52
CA LEU A 116 -8.89 24.91 17.47
C LEU A 116 -9.70 23.72 18.00
N ASN A 117 -9.36 22.51 17.57
CA ASN A 117 -9.84 21.30 18.20
C ASN A 117 -9.02 20.95 19.45
N ASP A 118 -9.51 19.98 20.21
CA ASP A 118 -8.90 19.53 21.46
C ASP A 118 -7.45 19.07 21.29
N GLU A 119 -7.19 18.26 20.26
CA GLU A 119 -5.86 17.73 19.92
C GLU A 119 -4.87 18.84 19.54
N GLN A 120 -5.29 19.82 18.74
CA GLN A 120 -4.47 20.97 18.34
C GLN A 120 -4.09 21.81 19.55
N ALA A 121 -5.04 22.08 20.45
CA ALA A 121 -4.79 22.89 21.64
C ALA A 121 -3.80 22.20 22.59
N THR A 122 -3.96 20.89 22.84
CA THR A 122 -2.97 20.11 23.59
C THR A 122 -1.60 20.16 22.92
N TYR A 123 -1.55 19.96 21.60
CA TYR A 123 -0.28 19.94 20.88
C TYR A 123 0.44 21.31 20.86
N ILE A 124 -0.30 22.42 20.89
CA ILE A 124 0.26 23.77 21.02
C ILE A 124 0.83 23.98 22.43
N LEU A 125 0.15 23.52 23.47
CA LEU A 125 0.65 23.60 24.86
C LEU A 125 1.94 22.77 25.04
N ASP A 126 2.03 21.62 24.37
CA ASP A 126 3.20 20.74 24.40
C ASP A 126 4.36 21.23 23.50
N MET A 127 4.19 22.35 22.78
CA MET A 127 5.18 22.83 21.84
C MET A 127 6.43 23.36 22.56
N PRO A 128 7.65 22.88 22.22
CA PRO A 128 8.87 23.43 22.79
C PRO A 128 9.21 24.78 22.12
N LEU A 129 9.69 25.75 22.91
CA LEU A 129 10.00 27.12 22.45
C LEU A 129 10.94 27.17 21.22
N ARG A 130 11.80 26.17 21.02
CA ARG A 130 12.65 26.06 19.81
C ARG A 130 11.87 26.02 18.49
N ARG A 131 10.61 25.58 18.52
CA ARG A 131 9.72 25.51 17.34
C ARG A 131 9.25 26.88 16.87
N LEU A 132 9.47 27.94 17.65
CA LEU A 132 9.14 29.32 17.30
C LEU A 132 10.18 29.97 16.37
N THR A 133 11.29 29.29 16.10
CA THR A 133 12.32 29.81 15.19
C THR A 133 11.80 29.90 13.76
N LYS A 134 12.34 30.86 12.99
CA LYS A 134 12.02 31.03 11.57
C LYS A 134 12.23 29.73 10.76
N MET A 135 13.27 28.96 11.09
CA MET A 135 13.56 27.68 10.43
C MET A 135 12.44 26.66 10.68
N SER A 136 12.03 26.46 11.94
CA SER A 136 10.94 25.55 12.27
C SER A 136 9.61 25.95 11.64
N LYS A 137 9.34 27.26 11.47
CA LYS A 137 8.17 27.73 10.74
C LYS A 137 8.22 27.32 9.25
N LEU A 138 9.36 27.52 8.58
CA LEU A 138 9.54 27.12 7.18
C LEU A 138 9.40 25.60 7.00
N GLU A 139 9.91 24.81 7.95
CA GLU A 139 9.72 23.35 7.95
C GLU A 139 8.24 22.97 8.01
N LEU A 140 7.45 23.60 8.89
CA LEU A 140 6.01 23.35 9.01
C LEU A 140 5.24 23.80 7.76
N GLU A 141 5.60 24.93 7.15
CA GLU A 141 5.01 25.38 5.88
C GLU A 141 5.33 24.40 4.74
N SER A 142 6.55 23.86 4.70
CA SER A 142 6.92 22.82 3.73
C SER A 142 6.15 21.53 3.99
N GLU A 143 6.04 21.10 5.24
CA GLU A 143 5.27 19.92 5.64
C GLU A 143 3.79 20.06 5.25
N GLN A 144 3.19 21.22 5.50
CA GLN A 144 1.81 21.54 5.11
C GLN A 144 1.60 21.38 3.59
N LYS A 145 2.51 21.92 2.78
CA LYS A 145 2.44 21.84 1.31
C LYS A 145 2.55 20.40 0.81
N GLU A 146 3.50 19.62 1.35
CA GLU A 146 3.67 18.21 0.98
C GLU A 146 2.46 17.36 1.42
N LEU A 147 1.90 17.61 2.60
CA LEU A 147 0.69 16.94 3.07
C LEU A 147 -0.51 17.27 2.18
N ALA A 148 -0.71 18.55 1.84
CA ALA A 148 -1.78 18.98 0.94
C ALA A 148 -1.65 18.33 -0.44
N LYS A 149 -0.44 18.29 -1.00
CA LYS A 149 -0.15 17.59 -2.27
C LYS A 149 -0.44 16.10 -2.18
N THR A 150 -0.03 15.46 -1.10
CA THR A 150 -0.28 14.03 -0.86
C THR A 150 -1.77 13.73 -0.75
N ILE A 151 -2.51 14.55 -0.01
CA ILE A 151 -3.97 14.40 0.14
C ILE A 151 -4.66 14.60 -1.21
N ALA A 152 -4.27 15.61 -1.99
CA ALA A 152 -4.83 15.86 -3.32
C ALA A 152 -4.62 14.66 -4.25
N ALA A 153 -3.41 14.07 -4.25
CA ALA A 153 -3.10 12.87 -5.02
C ALA A 153 -3.94 11.67 -4.56
N LEU A 154 -4.08 11.45 -3.25
CA LEU A 154 -4.88 10.35 -2.70
C LEU A 154 -6.38 10.54 -2.97
N VAL A 155 -6.89 11.77 -2.92
CA VAL A 155 -8.27 12.10 -3.28
C VAL A 155 -8.51 11.83 -4.76
N ALA A 156 -7.60 12.26 -5.64
CA ALA A 156 -7.69 11.98 -7.07
C ALA A 156 -7.68 10.47 -7.36
N LEU A 157 -6.82 9.71 -6.68
CA LEU A 157 -6.76 8.25 -6.78
C LEU A 157 -8.08 7.60 -6.35
N LEU A 158 -8.65 8.03 -5.21
CA LEU A 158 -9.88 7.47 -4.65
C LEU A 158 -11.16 7.92 -5.38
N LYS A 159 -11.10 8.96 -6.22
CA LYS A 159 -12.26 9.54 -6.91
C LYS A 159 -12.80 8.64 -8.03
N SER A 160 -11.96 7.85 -8.68
CA SER A 160 -12.35 6.98 -9.79
C SER A 160 -11.81 5.57 -9.60
N GLU A 161 -12.63 4.58 -9.91
CA GLU A 161 -12.20 3.18 -9.93
C GLU A 161 -11.13 2.93 -11.00
N GLU A 162 -11.15 3.68 -12.10
CA GLU A 162 -10.14 3.58 -13.16
C GLU A 162 -8.75 3.98 -12.66
N ASN A 163 -8.66 5.01 -11.82
CA ASN A 163 -7.39 5.44 -11.23
C ASN A 163 -6.82 4.36 -10.31
N ILE A 164 -7.68 3.67 -9.55
CA ILE A 164 -7.27 2.55 -8.71
C ILE A 164 -6.78 1.39 -9.57
N LYS A 165 -7.49 1.08 -10.66
CA LYS A 165 -7.08 0.02 -11.61
C LYS A 165 -5.74 0.34 -12.27
N ALA A 166 -5.50 1.58 -12.69
CA ALA A 166 -4.23 2.04 -13.23
C ALA A 166 -3.10 1.85 -12.20
N GLN A 167 -3.32 2.33 -10.97
CA GLN A 167 -2.35 2.15 -9.87
C GLN A 167 -2.04 0.68 -9.58
N VAL A 168 -3.05 -0.20 -9.59
CA VAL A 168 -2.85 -1.64 -9.44
C VAL A 168 -2.03 -2.21 -10.59
N SER A 169 -2.29 -1.79 -11.83
CA SER A 169 -1.53 -2.21 -13.01
C SER A 169 -0.05 -1.80 -12.92
N ASP A 170 0.22 -0.56 -12.50
CA ASP A 170 1.59 -0.05 -12.33
C ASP A 170 2.35 -0.85 -11.25
N GLU A 171 1.69 -1.11 -10.12
CA GLU A 171 2.27 -1.91 -9.04
C GLU A 171 2.55 -3.35 -9.47
N LEU A 172 1.62 -4.00 -10.18
CA LEU A 172 1.81 -5.35 -10.68
C LEU A 172 2.92 -5.42 -11.73
N THR A 173 3.03 -4.39 -12.57
CA THR A 173 4.12 -4.28 -13.57
C THR A 173 5.48 -4.13 -12.89
N ALA A 174 5.57 -3.32 -11.83
CA ALA A 174 6.80 -3.15 -11.06
C ALA A 174 7.23 -4.46 -10.37
N VAL A 175 6.27 -5.19 -9.79
CA VAL A 175 6.52 -6.52 -9.21
C VAL A 175 6.97 -7.49 -10.30
N GLY A 176 6.30 -7.52 -11.45
CA GLY A 176 6.68 -8.35 -12.59
C GLY A 176 8.12 -8.11 -13.03
N LYS A 177 8.54 -6.84 -13.13
CA LYS A 177 9.94 -6.49 -13.47
C LYS A 177 10.94 -6.92 -12.40
N SER A 178 10.57 -6.83 -11.13
CA SER A 178 11.47 -7.13 -10.00
C SER A 178 11.71 -8.63 -9.80
N PHE A 179 10.74 -9.47 -10.17
CA PHE A 179 10.76 -10.92 -9.91
C PHE A 179 10.69 -11.77 -11.18
N ALA A 180 10.83 -11.18 -12.37
CA ALA A 180 10.79 -11.93 -13.63
C ALA A 180 11.95 -12.93 -13.73
N ILE A 181 11.62 -14.18 -14.05
CA ILE A 181 12.57 -15.23 -14.38
C ILE A 181 12.19 -15.85 -15.74
N PRO A 182 13.16 -16.31 -16.54
CA PRO A 182 12.87 -16.97 -17.80
C PRO A 182 12.07 -18.26 -17.57
N ARG A 183 11.17 -18.56 -18.50
CA ARG A 183 10.33 -19.76 -18.45
C ARG A 183 11.21 -21.02 -18.55
N ARG A 184 11.00 -21.96 -17.63
CA ARG A 184 11.74 -23.24 -17.58
C ARG A 184 11.06 -24.34 -18.40
N THR A 185 9.75 -24.43 -18.33
CA THR A 185 8.94 -25.44 -19.04
C THR A 185 8.66 -24.99 -20.46
N ARG A 186 9.04 -25.75 -21.49
CA ARG A 186 8.68 -25.47 -22.88
C ARG A 186 7.21 -25.86 -23.13
N ILE A 187 6.46 -25.03 -23.86
CA ILE A 187 5.14 -25.39 -24.37
C ILE A 187 5.31 -25.63 -25.88
N GLY A 188 4.94 -26.80 -26.36
CA GLY A 188 4.99 -27.16 -27.76
C GLY A 188 4.27 -28.48 -27.99
N LYS A 189 4.15 -28.89 -29.26
CA LYS A 189 3.90 -30.30 -29.54
C LYS A 189 5.10 -31.11 -29.08
N ALA A 190 4.82 -32.27 -28.50
CA ALA A 190 5.82 -33.32 -28.28
C ALA A 190 6.52 -33.64 -29.61
#